data_AF-A0A1H6SU27-F1
#
_entry.id   AF-A0A1H6SU27-F1
#
_cell.length_a   1.000
_cell.length_b   1.000
_cell.length_c   1.000
_cell.angle_alpha   90.00
_cell.angle_beta   90.00
_cell.angle_gamma   90.00
#
_symmetry.space_group_name_H-M   'P 1'
#
loop_
_entity.id
_entity.type
_entity.pdbx_description
1 polymer ?
#
loop_
_entity_poly.entity_id
_entity_poly.type
_entity_poly.pdbx_seq_one_letter_code
_entity_poly.pdbx_strand_id
1 'polypeptide(L)'
;MKKEQIIQALYEANTVDAIEKAGDEWSAFYQNASPEDKEYLANGIRKFSEYVLEKSKLSSLEMQAVLAEYEAMKLTESQHS
;
A
#
# COMPACT_ATOMS: atom_id res chain seq x y z
N MET A 1 11.55 -7.59 18.23
CA MET A 1 11.87 -8.48 17.10
C MET A 1 10.62 -9.00 16.37
N LYS A 2 9.84 -9.96 16.89
CA LYS A 2 8.72 -10.55 16.11
C LYS A 2 7.65 -9.54 15.66
N LYS A 3 7.28 -8.58 16.52
CA LYS A 3 6.35 -7.49 16.19
C LYS A 3 6.87 -6.55 15.08
N GLU A 4 8.17 -6.26 15.07
CA GLU A 4 8.79 -5.41 14.05
C GLU A 4 8.82 -6.12 12.69
N GLN A 5 9.14 -7.42 12.68
CA GLN A 5 9.17 -8.24 11.47
C GLN A 5 7.79 -8.33 10.80
N ILE A 6 6.72 -8.47 11.59
CA ILE A 6 5.35 -8.50 11.08
C ILE A 6 4.99 -7.17 10.39
N ILE A 7 5.34 -6.03 11.01
CA ILE A 7 5.10 -4.73 10.40
C ILE A 7 5.93 -4.56 9.12
N GLN A 8 7.20 -4.96 9.14
CA GLN A 8 8.07 -4.90 7.96
C GLN A 8 7.51 -5.75 6.81
N ALA A 9 7.00 -6.95 7.10
CA ALA A 9 6.40 -7.83 6.10
C ALA A 9 5.19 -7.18 5.38
N LEU A 10 4.41 -6.35 6.08
CA LEU A 10 3.33 -5.58 5.45
C LEU A 10 3.87 -4.58 4.41
N TYR A 11 4.97 -3.88 4.72
CA TYR A 11 5.58 -2.92 3.80
C TYR A 11 6.28 -3.57 2.60
N GLU A 12 6.81 -4.79 2.77
CA GLU A 12 7.51 -5.53 1.72
C GLU A 12 6.57 -6.33 0.80
N ALA A 13 5.32 -6.53 1.22
CA ALA A 13 4.33 -7.27 0.45
C ALA A 13 3.97 -6.54 -0.86
N ASN A 14 4.29 -7.17 -1.99
CA ASN A 14 4.08 -6.63 -3.34
C ASN A 14 3.08 -7.44 -4.19
N THR A 15 2.42 -8.43 -3.57
CA THR A 15 1.36 -9.24 -4.18
C THR A 15 0.19 -9.34 -3.22
N VAL A 16 -1.01 -9.64 -3.74
CA VAL A 16 -2.20 -9.84 -2.90
C VAL A 16 -1.97 -10.96 -1.89
N ASP A 17 -1.45 -12.11 -2.33
CA ASP A 17 -1.13 -13.25 -1.46
C ASP A 17 -0.15 -12.88 -0.33
N ALA A 18 0.88 -12.07 -0.63
CA ALA A 18 1.82 -11.62 0.39
C ALA A 18 1.18 -10.66 1.40
N ILE A 19 0.26 -9.80 0.95
CA ILE A 19 -0.49 -8.88 1.82
C ILE A 19 -1.42 -9.67 2.73
N GLU A 20 -2.17 -10.63 2.19
CA GLU A 20 -3.06 -11.51 2.95
C GLU A 20 -2.28 -12.27 4.01
N LYS A 21 -1.16 -12.90 3.63
CA LYS A 21 -0.29 -13.62 4.56
C LYS A 21 0.23 -12.72 5.69
N ALA A 22 0.74 -11.53 5.37
CA ALA A 22 1.24 -10.60 6.38
C ALA A 22 0.11 -10.10 7.30
N GLY A 23 -1.11 -9.92 6.77
CA GLY A 23 -2.31 -9.59 7.54
C GLY A 23 -2.72 -10.71 8.50
N ASP A 24 -2.69 -11.96 8.05
CA ASP A 24 -2.99 -13.14 8.87
C ASP A 24 -1.97 -13.31 9.99
N GLU A 25 -0.67 -13.16 9.69
CA GLU A 25 0.40 -13.19 10.68
C GLU A 25 0.26 -12.07 11.73
N TRP A 26 -0.11 -10.87 11.29
CA TRP A 26 -0.42 -9.76 12.19
C TRP A 26 -1.60 -10.09 13.10
N SER A 27 -2.71 -10.59 12.56
CA SER A 27 -3.91 -10.93 13.31
C SER A 27 -3.65 -12.02 14.36
N ALA A 28 -2.98 -13.11 13.95
CA ALA A 28 -2.64 -14.22 14.83
C ALA A 28 -1.70 -13.80 15.97
N PHE A 29 -0.71 -12.95 15.67
CA PHE A 29 0.19 -12.43 16.70
C PHE A 29 -0.53 -11.45 17.63
N TYR A 30 -1.34 -10.54 17.10
CA TYR A 30 -2.09 -9.54 17.86
C TYR A 30 -2.99 -10.19 18.92
N GLN A 31 -3.71 -11.26 18.58
CA GLN A 31 -4.65 -11.91 19.53
C GLN A 31 -3.96 -12.37 20.82
N ASN A 32 -2.73 -12.87 20.71
CA ASN A 32 -1.97 -13.44 21.82
C ASN A 32 -0.92 -12.48 22.41
N ALA A 33 -0.82 -11.26 21.87
CA ALA A 33 0.19 -10.28 22.25
C ALA A 33 -0.10 -9.64 23.62
N SER A 34 0.97 -9.18 24.27
CA SER A 34 0.89 -8.33 25.46
C SER A 34 0.19 -6.99 25.13
N PRO A 35 -0.33 -6.24 26.12
CA PRO A 35 -0.94 -4.94 25.87
C PRO A 35 0.00 -3.95 25.15
N GLU A 36 1.27 -3.90 25.55
CA GLU A 36 2.29 -3.04 24.92
C GLU A 36 2.53 -3.44 23.45
N ASP A 37 2.61 -4.74 23.18
CA ASP A 37 2.78 -5.24 21.82
C ASP A 37 1.54 -4.98 20.97
N LYS A 38 0.33 -5.09 21.52
CA LYS A 38 -0.92 -4.73 20.83
C LYS A 38 -0.94 -3.26 20.44
N GLU A 39 -0.53 -2.37 21.34
CA GLU A 39 -0.43 -0.94 21.03
C GLU A 39 0.59 -0.67 19.92
N TYR A 40 1.75 -1.32 19.99
CA TYR A 40 2.77 -1.22 18.95
C TYR A 40 2.24 -1.69 17.58
N LEU A 41 1.60 -2.86 17.53
CA LEU A 41 1.05 -3.46 16.31
C LEU A 41 -0.09 -2.64 15.73
N ALA A 42 -0.97 -2.09 16.58
CA ALA A 42 -2.07 -1.22 16.16
C ALA A 42 -1.54 0.10 15.56
N ASN A 43 -0.51 0.68 16.17
CA ASN A 43 0.17 1.85 15.62
C ASN A 43 0.88 1.54 14.31
N GLY A 44 1.52 0.37 14.20
CA GLY A 44 2.19 -0.08 12.99
C GLY A 44 1.21 -0.24 11.82
N ILE A 45 0.07 -0.92 12.04
CA ILE A 45 -0.91 -1.14 10.98
C ILE A 45 -1.62 0.16 10.55
N ARG A 46 -1.82 1.10 11.48
CA ARG A 46 -2.30 2.46 11.15
C ARG A 46 -1.34 3.21 10.25
N LYS A 47 -0.04 3.19 10.55
CA LYS A 47 0.98 3.83 9.69
C LYS A 47 1.08 3.15 8.33
N PHE A 48 0.93 1.84 8.28
CA PHE A 48 0.90 1.09 7.02
C PHE A 48 -0.32 1.47 6.17
N SER A 49 -1.51 1.57 6.75
CA SER A 49 -2.71 1.98 6.00
C SER A 49 -2.61 3.42 5.48
N GLU A 50 -2.06 4.34 6.27
CA GLU A 50 -1.74 5.71 5.83
C GLU A 50 -0.77 5.71 4.64
N TYR A 51 0.28 4.88 4.69
CA TYR A 51 1.24 4.72 3.58
C TYR A 51 0.57 4.19 2.31
N VAL A 52 -0.27 3.14 2.42
CA VAL A 52 -0.98 2.56 1.27
C VAL A 52 -1.92 3.59 0.63
N LEU A 53 -2.66 4.35 1.44
CA LEU A 53 -3.53 5.41 0.96
C LEU A 53 -2.75 6.49 0.20
N GLU A 54 -1.60 6.92 0.72
CA GLU A 54 -0.78 7.92 0.06
C GLU A 54 -0.20 7.41 -1.27
N LYS A 55 0.29 6.16 -1.29
CA LYS A 55 0.75 5.52 -2.54
C LYS A 55 -0.36 5.37 -3.57
N SER A 56 -1.58 5.04 -3.14
CA SER A 56 -2.74 4.96 -4.02
C SER A 56 -3.07 6.32 -4.65
N LYS A 57 -3.02 7.41 -3.88
CA LYS A 57 -3.23 8.76 -4.40
C LYS A 57 -2.17 9.14 -5.44
N LEU A 58 -0.89 8.90 -5.14
CA LEU A 58 0.21 9.18 -6.05
C LEU A 58 0.06 8.40 -7.37
N SER A 59 -0.23 7.10 -7.28
CA SER A 59 -0.45 6.26 -8.47
C SER A 59 -1.63 6.74 -9.31
N SER A 60 -2.72 7.20 -8.67
CA SER A 60 -3.86 7.79 -9.38
C SER A 60 -3.48 9.07 -10.13
N LEU A 61 -2.69 9.94 -9.50
CA LEU A 61 -2.20 11.17 -10.15
C LEU A 61 -1.27 10.87 -11.33
N GLU A 62 -0.37 9.90 -11.18
CA GLU A 62 0.51 9.45 -12.27
C GLU A 62 -0.28 8.90 -13.45
N MET A 63 -1.32 8.09 -13.17
CA MET A 63 -2.20 7.56 -14.22
C MET A 63 -2.97 8.66 -14.95
N GLN A 64 -3.47 9.67 -14.22
CA GLN A 64 -4.13 10.83 -14.82
C GLN A 64 -3.19 11.61 -15.75
N ALA A 65 -1.92 11.78 -15.36
CA ALA A 65 -0.93 12.45 -16.19
C ALA A 65 -0.66 11.67 -17.49
N VAL A 66 -0.47 10.35 -17.40
CA VAL A 66 -0.25 9.49 -18.58
C VAL A 66 -1.46 9.51 -19.52
N LEU A 67 -2.67 9.48 -18.98
CA LEU A 67 -3.89 9.57 -19.79
C LEU A 67 -4.01 10.92 -20.50
N ALA A 68 -3.72 12.02 -19.80
CA ALA A 68 -3.75 13.36 -20.40
C ALA A 68 -2.71 13.52 -21.52
N GLU A 69 -1.49 12.98 -21.35
CA GLU A 69 -0.47 12.96 -22.40
C GLU A 69 -0.92 12.16 -23.62
N TYR A 70 -1.51 10.98 -23.39
CA TYR A 70 -2.03 10.13 -24.46
C TYR A 70 -3.17 10.81 -25.25
N GLU A 71 -4.09 11.48 -24.57
CA GLU A 71 -5.17 12.25 -25.20
C GLU A 71 -4.64 13.42 -26.02
N ALA A 72 -3.63 14.14 -25.52
CA ALA A 72 -2.99 15.23 -26.25
C ALA A 72 -2.27 14.75 -27.52
N MET A 73 -1.61 13.58 -27.46
CA MET A 73 -0.99 12.96 -28.63
C MET A 73 -2.03 12.61 -29.71
N LYS A 74 -3.14 11.96 -29.32
CA LYS A 74 -4.23 11.64 -30.24
C LYS A 74 -4.84 12.86 -30.93
N LEU A 75 -5.02 13.94 -30.18
CA LEU A 75 -5.55 15.20 -30.73
C LEU A 75 -4.59 15.78 -31.78
N THR A 76 -3.29 15.76 -31.51
CA THR A 76 -2.25 16.24 -32.42
C THR A 76 -2.20 15.39 -33.70
N GLU A 77 -2.23 14.07 -33.58
CA GLU A 77 -2.27 13.16 -34.73
C GLU A 77 -3.53 13.36 -35.60
N SER A 78 -4.68 13.62 -34.96
CA SER A 78 -5.94 13.87 -35.66
C SER A 78 -5.98 15.24 -36.36
N GLN A 79 -5.19 16.21 -35.92
CA GLN A 79 -5.08 17.54 -36.54
C GLN A 79 -4.09 17.59 -37.71
N HIS A 80 -3.18 16.62 -37.79
CA HIS A 80 -2.20 16.49 -38.87
C HIS A 80 -2.55 15.41 -39.91
N SER A 81 -3.73 14.77 -39.78
CA SER A 81 -4.34 13.86 -40.76
C SER A 81 -5.33 14.60 -41.66
#